data_AF-A0A351NTF8-F1
#
_entry.id   AF-A0A351NTF8-F1
#
_cell.length_a   1.000
_cell.length_b   1.000
_cell.length_c   1.000
_cell.angle_alpha   90.00
_cell.angle_beta   90.00
_cell.angle_gamma   90.00
#
_symmetry.space_group_name_H-M   'P 1'
#
loop_
_entity.id
_entity.type
_entity.pdbx_description
1 polymer ?
#
loop_
_entity_poly.entity_id
_entity_poly.type
_entity_poly.pdbx_seq_one_letter_code
_entity_poly.pdbx_strand_id
1 'polypeptide(L)' 'MLIKLMQDKQINQSELERETGIPQPTLSRYLNGETKSLKFDTLKVLADYFNVPMDIIVRTETPSTQPYD' A
#
# COMPACT_ATOMS: atom_id res chain seq x y z
N MET A 1 4.95 -1.72 2.83
CA MET A 1 3.87 -2.52 3.47
C MET A 1 2.79 -3.01 2.52
N LEU A 2 2.27 -2.20 1.58
CA LEU A 2 1.18 -2.64 0.68
C LEU A 2 1.49 -3.94 -0.10
N ILE A 3 2.74 -4.13 -0.58
CA ILE A 3 3.18 -5.38 -1.25
C ILE A 3 2.98 -6.60 -0.33
N LYS A 4 3.33 -6.48 0.95
CA LYS A 4 3.20 -7.57 1.93
C LYS A 4 1.74 -7.94 2.14
N LEU A 5 0.85 -6.95 2.29
CA LEU A 5 -0.59 -7.20 2.42
C LEU A 5 -1.18 -7.93 1.21
N MET A 6 -0.70 -7.60 0.00
CA MET A 6 -1.08 -8.30 -1.22
C MET A 6 -0.56 -9.74 -1.25
N GLN A 7 0.68 -9.98 -0.82
CA GLN A 7 1.27 -11.32 -0.73
C GLN A 7 0.55 -12.19 0.29
N ASP A 8 0.25 -11.65 1.48
CA ASP A 8 -0.45 -12.36 2.56
C ASP A 8 -1.86 -12.78 2.12
N LYS A 9 -2.53 -11.95 1.31
CA LYS A 9 -3.84 -12.24 0.72
C LYS A 9 -3.78 -13.01 -0.60
N GLN A 10 -2.57 -13.30 -1.11
CA GLN A 10 -2.30 -13.97 -2.38
C GLN A 10 -2.98 -13.31 -3.60
N ILE A 11 -2.99 -11.97 -3.65
CA ILE A 11 -3.55 -11.20 -4.76
C ILE A 11 -2.50 -10.36 -5.49
N ASN A 12 -2.75 -10.09 -6.77
CA ASN A 12 -1.96 -9.15 -7.58
C ASN A 12 -2.63 -7.77 -7.71
N GLN A 13 -1.97 -6.82 -8.38
CA GLN A 13 -2.48 -5.44 -8.48
C GLN A 13 -3.77 -5.32 -9.31
N SER A 14 -3.94 -6.16 -10.32
CA SER A 14 -5.16 -6.19 -11.14
C SER A 14 -6.35 -6.74 -10.38
N GLU A 15 -6.12 -7.72 -9.51
CA GLU A 15 -7.13 -8.21 -8.58
C GLU A 15 -7.45 -7.13 -7.55
N LEU A 16 -6.45 -6.46 -6.98
CA LEU A 16 -6.67 -5.37 -6.04
C LEU A 16 -7.48 -4.23 -6.67
N GLU A 17 -7.22 -3.88 -7.93
CA GLU A 17 -8.04 -2.91 -8.68
C GLU A 17 -9.49 -3.36 -8.79
N ARG A 18 -9.74 -4.62 -9.20
CA ARG A 18 -11.09 -5.15 -9.34
C ARG A 18 -11.86 -5.12 -8.02
N GLU A 19 -11.20 -5.46 -6.91
CA GLU A 19 -11.85 -5.54 -5.60
C GLU A 19 -12.01 -4.18 -4.91
N THR A 20 -11.14 -3.21 -5.18
CA THR A 20 -11.13 -1.90 -4.48
C THR A 20 -11.59 -0.73 -5.34
N GLY A 21 -11.65 -0.91 -6.66
CA GLY A 21 -11.87 0.17 -7.64
C GLY A 21 -10.69 1.15 -7.78
N ILE A 22 -9.56 0.90 -7.11
CA ILE A 22 -8.37 1.74 -7.22
C ILE A 22 -7.62 1.35 -8.49
N PRO A 23 -7.36 2.29 -9.43
CA PRO A 23 -6.70 1.94 -10.69
C PRO A 23 -5.34 1.30 -10.47
N GLN A 24 -5.05 0.21 -11.18
CA GLN A 24 -3.75 -0.46 -11.11
C GLN A 24 -2.55 0.48 -11.41
N PRO A 25 -2.65 1.46 -12.32
CA PRO A 25 -1.59 2.46 -12.49
C PRO A 25 -1.32 3.28 -11.24
N THR A 26 -2.34 3.61 -10.44
CA THR A 26 -2.18 4.32 -9.17
C THR A 26 -1.43 3.46 -8.16
N LEU A 27 -1.78 2.18 -8.07
CA LEU A 27 -1.10 1.20 -7.21
C LEU A 27 0.37 1.05 -7.64
N SER A 28 0.63 0.86 -8.93
CA SER A 28 1.98 0.71 -9.48
C SER A 28 2.88 1.91 -9.17
N ARG A 29 2.39 3.14 -9.42
CA ARG A 29 3.15 4.36 -9.09
C ARG A 29 3.46 4.50 -7.61
N TYR A 30 2.54 4.11 -6.74
CA TYR A 30 2.76 4.12 -5.30
C TYR A 30 3.79 3.06 -4.88
N LEU A 31 3.65 1.84 -5.38
CA LEU A 31 4.56 0.73 -5.09
C LEU A 31 5.99 0.96 -5.61
N ASN A 32 6.13 1.66 -6.74
CA ASN A 32 7.42 2.03 -7.33
C ASN A 32 8.02 3.32 -6.72
N GLY A 33 7.33 3.96 -5.78
CA GLY A 33 7.80 5.19 -5.13
C GLY A 33 7.67 6.47 -5.97
N GLU A 34 7.06 6.42 -7.15
CA GLU A 34 6.74 7.62 -7.95
C GLU A 34 5.72 8.51 -7.25
N THR A 35 4.81 7.90 -6.49
CA THR A 35 3.82 8.59 -5.65
C THR A 35 4.19 8.41 -4.19
N LYS A 36 4.59 9.49 -3.51
CA LYS A 36 5.00 9.46 -2.10
C LYS A 36 3.87 9.15 -1.13
N SER A 37 2.63 9.52 -1.45
CA SER A 37 1.45 9.27 -0.62
C SER A 37 0.21 9.17 -1.48
N LEU A 38 -0.69 8.26 -1.10
CA LEU A 38 -2.04 8.18 -1.65
C LEU A 38 -2.95 9.21 -0.97
N LYS A 39 -4.09 9.51 -1.60
CA LYS A 39 -5.14 10.33 -1.00
C LYS A 39 -5.77 9.60 0.18
N PHE A 40 -6.33 10.34 1.13
CA PHE A 40 -6.98 9.80 2.31
C PHE A 40 -8.05 8.75 1.97
N ASP A 41 -8.93 9.04 1.00
CA ASP A 41 -9.99 8.11 0.60
C ASP A 41 -9.42 6.79 0.05
N THR A 42 -8.34 6.86 -0.72
CA THR A 42 -7.65 5.66 -1.24
C THR A 42 -7.01 4.86 -0.11
N LEU A 43 -6.37 5.53 0.85
CA LEU A 43 -5.80 4.87 2.02
C LEU A 43 -6.89 4.19 2.86
N LYS A 44 -8.04 4.85 3.04
CA LYS A 44 -9.18 4.30 3.76
C LYS A 44 -9.72 3.05 3.07
N VAL A 45 -9.93 3.09 1.75
CA VAL A 45 -10.39 1.93 0.98
C VAL A 45 -9.43 0.74 1.11
N LEU A 46 -8.13 0.98 0.99
CA LEU A 46 -7.11 -0.07 1.18
C LEU A 46 -7.12 -0.61 2.62
N ALA A 47 -7.23 0.27 3.62
CA ALA A 47 -7.26 -0.10 5.04
C ALA A 47 -8.47 -0.99 5.35
N ASP A 48 -9.64 -0.60 4.88
CA ASP A 48 -10.89 -1.35 5.01
C ASP A 48 -10.79 -2.70 4.29
N TYR A 49 -10.22 -2.73 3.08
CA TYR A 49 -10.06 -3.97 2.29
C TYR A 49 -9.11 -5.00 2.91
N PHE A 50 -8.02 -4.53 3.52
CA PHE A 50 -7.03 -5.38 4.19
C PHE A 50 -7.33 -5.59 5.68
N ASN A 51 -8.36 -4.92 6.22
CA ASN A 51 -8.71 -4.91 7.64
C ASN A 51 -7.51 -4.54 8.53
N VAL A 52 -6.80 -3.48 8.15
CA VAL A 52 -5.65 -2.94 8.89
C VAL A 52 -5.80 -1.44 9.10
N PRO A 53 -5.20 -0.86 10.15
CA PRO A 53 -5.10 0.59 10.28
C PRO A 53 -4.41 1.26 9.08
N MET A 54 -4.85 2.45 8.68
CA MET A 54 -4.27 3.19 7.54
C MET A 54 -2.75 3.44 7.67
N ASP A 55 -2.24 3.60 8.90
CA ASP A 55 -0.81 3.84 9.13
C ASP A 55 0.05 2.64 8.70
N ILE A 56 -0.49 1.42 8.73
CA ILE A 56 0.20 0.23 8.24
C ILE A 56 0.47 0.34 6.73
N ILE A 57 -0.44 0.92 5.96
CA ILE A 57 -0.26 1.07 4.50
C ILE A 57 0.80 2.13 4.21
N VAL A 58 0.74 3.26 4.92
CA VAL A 58 1.63 4.41 4.73
C VAL A 58 3.07 4.13 5.17
N ARG A 59 3.28 3.19 6.09
CA ARG A 59 4.63 2.72 6.45
C ARG A 59 5.30 2.12 5.21
N THR A 60 6.07 2.93 4.50
CA THR A 60 7.19 2.44 3.72
C THR A 60 8.17 1.91 4.76
N GLU A 61 8.74 0.73 4.55
CA GLU A 61 9.89 0.35 5.36
C GLU A 61 10.92 1.46 5.16
N THR A 62 11.09 2.33 6.17
CA THR A 62 12.34 3.05 6.29
C THR A 62 13.38 1.94 6.32
N PRO A 63 14.37 1.90 5.41
CA PRO A 63 15.53 1.09 5.67
C PRO A 63 15.99 1.54 7.04
N SER A 64 16.15 0.58 7.95
CA SER A 64 16.66 0.80 9.29
C SER A 64 17.97 1.58 9.18
N THR A 65 17.91 2.91 9.26
CA THR A 65 19.06 3.70 9.65
C THR A 65 19.25 3.29 11.11
N GLN A 66 20.23 2.42 11.33
CA GLN A 66 20.75 2.15 12.66
C GLN A 66 20.93 3.51 13.36
N PRO A 67 20.47 3.65 14.62
CA PRO A 67 20.73 4.86 15.37
C PRO A 67 22.24 5.02 15.54
N TYR A 68 22.69 6.27 15.37
CA TYR A 68 24.03 6.79 15.61
C TYR A 68 24.80 6.04 16.72
N ASP A 69 25.99 5.52 16.37
CA ASP A 69 27.15 5.38 17.25
C ASP A 69 28.25 6.32 16.76
#